data_AF-A0A7V0QPD0-F1
#
_entry.id   AF-A0A7V0QPD0-F1
#
_cell.length_a   1.000
_cell.length_b   1.000
_cell.length_c   1.000
_cell.angle_alpha   90.00
_cell.angle_beta   90.00
_cell.angle_gamma   90.00
#
_symmetry.space_group_name_H-M   'P 1'
#
loop_
_entity.id
_entity.type
_entity.pdbx_description
1 polymer ?
#
loop_
_entity_poly.entity_id
_entity_poly.type
_entity_poly.pdbx_seq_one_letter_code
_entity_poly.pdbx_strand_id
1 'polypeptide(L)'
;MWQIFVEPVDVLLFRDGRPFTAGEDHRARSMFPPTPFTMQGMLRSKILFESGVSPTDYAGDSPSPTAQRLRELIGTPRKSYGKLRLRGPFVARKGDDDSLTRYFPMPADVLEIADEQEKSHKTYT
;
A
#
# COMPACT_ATOMS: atom_id res chain seq x y z
N MET A 1 -9.76 -13.54 11.95
CA MET A 1 -9.20 -12.28 11.41
C MET A 1 -9.36 -12.33 9.89
N TRP A 2 -9.94 -11.30 9.28
CA TRP A 2 -10.26 -11.31 7.84
C TRP A 2 -9.00 -10.99 7.03
N GLN A 3 -8.88 -11.57 5.83
CA GLN A 3 -7.77 -11.35 4.91
C GLN A 3 -8.32 -10.87 3.57
N ILE A 4 -7.65 -9.87 2.99
CA ILE A 4 -7.99 -9.34 1.67
C ILE A 4 -6.74 -9.52 0.82
N PHE A 5 -6.86 -10.26 -0.29
CA PHE A 5 -5.84 -10.33 -1.32
C PHE A 5 -6.18 -9.29 -2.38
N VAL A 6 -5.23 -8.39 -2.65
CA VAL A 6 -5.39 -7.32 -3.64
C VAL A 6 -4.58 -7.72 -4.84
N GLU A 7 -5.27 -8.19 -5.88
CA GLU A 7 -4.67 -8.63 -7.13
C GLU A 7 -4.58 -7.44 -8.11
N PRO A 8 -3.37 -7.00 -8.48
CA PRO A 8 -3.22 -5.98 -9.50
C PRO A 8 -3.59 -6.55 -10.86
N VAL A 9 -4.51 -5.89 -11.58
CA VAL A 9 -4.90 -6.28 -12.95
C VAL A 9 -3.80 -5.93 -13.97
N ASP A 10 -2.98 -4.93 -13.63
CA ASP A 10 -1.85 -4.44 -14.44
C ASP A 10 -0.78 -3.82 -13.51
N VAL A 11 0.26 -3.23 -14.08
CA VAL A 11 1.35 -2.56 -13.36
C VAL A 11 0.82 -1.37 -12.56
N LEU A 12 1.16 -1.33 -11.27
CA LEU A 12 0.81 -0.25 -10.35
C LEU A 12 1.99 0.69 -10.11
N LEU A 13 1.69 1.99 -10.05
CA LEU A 13 2.64 3.03 -9.69
C LEU A 13 2.32 3.59 -8.29
N PHE A 14 3.25 3.45 -7.36
CA PHE A 14 3.18 4.03 -6.02
C PHE A 14 4.22 5.12 -5.88
N ARG A 15 3.82 6.37 -6.05
CA ARG A 15 4.76 7.50 -6.13
C ARG A 15 5.35 7.94 -4.80
N ASP A 16 6.57 8.47 -4.87
CA ASP A 16 7.14 9.30 -3.81
C ASP A 16 6.55 10.73 -3.82
N GLY A 17 6.88 11.51 -2.80
CA GLY A 17 6.39 12.89 -2.65
C GLY A 17 7.04 13.93 -3.57
N ARG A 18 7.81 13.52 -4.58
CA ARG A 18 8.45 14.46 -5.51
C ARG A 18 7.41 15.04 -6.49
N PRO A 19 7.57 16.31 -6.92
CA PRO A 19 6.73 16.91 -7.95
C PRO A 19 6.62 16.02 -9.20
N PHE A 20 5.44 16.06 -9.81
CA PHE A 20 5.15 15.33 -11.05
C PHE A 20 4.29 16.20 -11.96
N THR A 21 4.84 17.35 -12.33
CA THR A 21 4.19 18.27 -13.26
C THR A 21 4.52 17.85 -14.69
N ALA A 22 3.52 17.82 -15.56
CA ALA A 22 3.74 17.56 -16.97
C ALA A 22 4.67 18.64 -17.55
N GLY A 23 5.72 18.23 -18.27
CA GLY A 23 6.73 19.13 -18.85
C GLY A 23 8.00 19.31 -18.02
N GLU A 24 8.04 18.80 -16.77
CA GLU A 24 9.26 18.74 -15.97
C GLU A 24 9.98 17.40 -16.20
N ASP A 25 11.32 17.43 -16.18
CA ASP A 25 12.16 16.23 -16.38
C ASP A 25 12.27 15.43 -15.07
N HIS A 26 11.13 14.87 -14.65
CA HIS A 26 11.00 14.11 -13.41
C HIS A 26 10.53 12.68 -13.70
N ARG A 27 11.48 11.73 -13.70
CA ARG A 27 11.16 10.31 -13.80
C ARG A 27 10.39 9.86 -12.56
N ALA A 28 9.19 9.33 -12.77
CA ALA A 28 8.42 8.67 -11.72
C ALA A 28 9.10 7.36 -11.32
N ARG A 29 9.43 7.21 -10.03
CA ARG A 29 9.85 5.93 -9.45
C ARG A 29 8.75 5.40 -8.55
N SER A 30 8.45 4.11 -8.69
CA SER A 30 7.51 3.43 -7.82
C SER A 30 8.20 3.00 -6.52
N MET A 31 7.52 3.15 -5.39
CA MET A 31 7.90 2.61 -4.08
C MET A 31 7.10 1.32 -3.86
N PHE A 32 7.79 0.19 -3.82
CA PHE A 32 7.16 -1.11 -3.59
C PHE A 32 7.83 -1.82 -2.40
N PRO A 33 7.06 -2.44 -1.49
CA PRO A 33 5.58 -2.47 -1.42
C PRO A 33 4.95 -1.08 -1.18
N PRO A 34 3.65 -0.88 -1.49
CA PRO A 34 2.97 0.37 -1.18
C PRO A 34 2.98 0.64 0.33
N THR A 35 2.85 1.91 0.71
CA THR A 35 2.76 2.25 2.13
C THR A 35 1.44 1.73 2.74
N PRO A 36 1.41 1.44 4.06
CA PRO A 36 0.17 1.16 4.76
C PRO A 36 -0.90 2.26 4.59
N PHE A 37 -0.48 3.52 4.44
CA PHE A 37 -1.38 4.64 4.19
C PHE A 37 -2.07 4.54 2.82
N THR A 38 -1.37 4.08 1.79
CA THR A 38 -1.96 3.84 0.46
C THR A 38 -3.07 2.79 0.55
N MET A 39 -2.80 1.67 1.23
CA MET A 39 -3.79 0.60 1.43
C MET A 39 -4.99 1.07 2.25
N GLN A 40 -4.73 1.88 3.27
CA GLN A 40 -5.78 2.49 4.06
C GLN A 40 -6.64 3.44 3.23
N GLY A 41 -6.02 4.32 2.44
CA GLY A 41 -6.73 5.24 1.54
C GLY A 41 -7.59 4.51 0.53
N MET A 42 -7.09 3.43 -0.06
CA MET A 42 -7.83 2.57 -0.99
C MET A 42 -9.11 2.01 -0.34
N LEU A 43 -9.00 1.36 0.83
CA LEU A 43 -10.17 0.79 1.52
C LEU A 43 -11.15 1.86 2.00
N ARG A 44 -10.65 2.96 2.56
CA ARG A 44 -11.48 4.09 2.99
C ARG A 44 -12.28 4.68 1.84
N SER A 45 -11.64 4.86 0.68
CA SER A 45 -12.29 5.40 -0.51
C SER A 45 -13.35 4.45 -1.03
N LYS A 46 -13.04 3.15 -1.13
CA LYS A 46 -14.03 2.13 -1.52
C LYS A 46 -15.26 2.16 -0.62
N ILE A 47 -15.07 2.10 0.70
CA ILE A 47 -16.17 2.11 1.68
C ILE A 47 -16.98 3.41 1.59
N LEU A 48 -16.33 4.56 1.42
CA LEU A 48 -17.01 5.84 1.25
C LEU A 48 -17.92 5.82 0.01
N PHE A 49 -17.39 5.46 -1.15
CA PHE A 49 -18.17 5.48 -2.39
C PHE A 49 -19.28 4.42 -2.42
N GLU A 50 -19.07 3.24 -1.83
CA GLU A 50 -20.10 2.20 -1.71
C GLU A 50 -21.22 2.57 -0.73
N SER A 51 -20.96 3.47 0.22
CA SER A 51 -21.97 3.92 1.18
C SER A 51 -23.03 4.87 0.61
N GLY A 52 -22.78 5.43 -0.59
CA GLY A 52 -23.61 6.47 -1.19
C GLY A 52 -23.48 7.86 -0.54
N VAL A 53 -22.65 8.02 0.49
CA VAL A 53 -22.36 9.33 1.09
C VAL A 53 -21.46 10.14 0.16
N SER A 54 -21.85 11.38 -0.13
CA SER A 54 -21.05 12.27 -0.97
C SER A 54 -19.72 12.65 -0.28
N PRO A 55 -18.63 12.83 -1.04
CA PRO A 55 -17.36 13.28 -0.47
C PRO A 55 -17.44 14.63 0.25
N THR A 56 -18.32 15.53 -0.20
CA THR A 56 -18.54 16.84 0.43
C THR A 56 -19.21 16.71 1.79
N ASP A 57 -20.26 15.89 1.91
CA ASP A 57 -20.90 15.57 3.21
C ASP A 57 -19.90 14.88 4.15
N TYR A 58 -19.15 13.90 3.63
CA TYR A 58 -18.11 13.22 4.40
C TYR A 58 -16.96 14.13 4.84
N ALA A 59 -16.64 15.22 4.13
CA ALA A 59 -15.57 16.15 4.46
C ALA A 59 -16.02 17.40 5.23
N GLY A 60 -17.31 17.76 5.18
CA GLY A 60 -17.85 19.01 5.75
C GLY A 60 -17.84 19.09 7.28
N ASP A 61 -17.95 20.29 7.83
CA ASP A 61 -17.91 20.50 9.29
C ASP A 61 -19.16 19.97 10.01
N SER A 62 -20.30 19.89 9.31
CA SER A 62 -21.58 19.37 9.82
C SER A 62 -22.06 18.20 8.96
N PRO A 63 -21.50 16.99 9.16
CA PRO A 63 -21.86 15.82 8.36
C PRO A 63 -23.26 15.30 8.72
N SER A 64 -23.92 14.67 7.75
CA SER A 64 -25.13 13.88 8.01
C SER A 64 -24.87 12.77 9.05
N PRO A 65 -25.91 12.24 9.74
CA PRO A 65 -25.74 11.13 10.67
C PRO A 65 -25.06 9.90 10.04
N THR A 66 -25.33 9.64 8.76
CA THR A 66 -24.71 8.53 8.01
C THR A 66 -23.23 8.81 7.76
N ALA A 67 -22.88 10.03 7.32
CA ALA A 67 -21.49 10.45 7.16
C ALA A 67 -20.72 10.41 8.49
N GLN A 68 -21.34 10.82 9.60
CA GLN A 68 -20.73 10.75 10.92
C GLN A 68 -20.41 9.30 11.34
N ARG A 69 -21.34 8.35 11.09
CA ARG A 69 -21.08 6.92 11.33
C ARG A 69 -19.91 6.40 10.49
N LEU A 70 -19.82 6.80 9.22
CA LEU A 70 -18.67 6.46 8.39
C LEU A 70 -17.37 7.03 8.95
N ARG A 71 -17.38 8.28 9.43
CA ARG A 71 -16.18 8.89 10.07
C ARG A 71 -15.71 8.10 11.28
N GLU A 72 -16.62 7.54 12.07
CA GLU A 72 -16.25 6.67 13.18
C GLU A 72 -15.64 5.34 12.71
N LEU A 73 -16.16 4.77 11.62
CA LEU A 73 -15.68 3.49 11.08
C LEU A 73 -14.33 3.64 10.38
N ILE A 74 -14.24 4.54 9.40
CA ILE A 74 -13.10 4.65 8.48
C ILE A 74 -12.23 5.88 8.73
N GLY A 75 -12.55 6.69 9.75
CA GLY A 75 -11.79 7.87 10.16
C GLY A 75 -12.16 9.14 9.39
N THR A 76 -11.33 10.18 9.50
CA THR A 76 -11.41 11.43 8.72
C THR A 76 -10.06 11.75 8.10
N PRO A 77 -9.99 12.55 7.03
CA PRO A 77 -8.70 12.98 6.50
C PRO A 77 -7.89 13.69 7.60
N ARG A 78 -6.62 13.30 7.74
CA ARG A 78 -5.61 13.93 8.64
C ARG A 78 -5.88 13.92 10.15
N LYS A 79 -7.09 13.62 10.63
CA LYS A 79 -7.43 13.70 12.06
C LYS A 79 -7.60 12.33 12.74
N SER A 80 -8.17 11.34 12.07
CA SER A 80 -8.49 10.05 12.70
C SER A 80 -8.48 8.88 11.71
N TYR A 81 -8.12 7.71 12.20
CA TYR A 81 -8.22 6.43 11.49
C TYR A 81 -9.52 5.68 11.79
N GLY A 82 -10.39 6.23 12.64
CA GLY A 82 -11.64 5.59 13.04
C GLY A 82 -11.39 4.25 13.75
N LYS A 83 -12.30 3.30 13.55
CA LYS A 83 -12.22 1.93 14.07
C LYS A 83 -11.50 0.95 13.13
N LEU A 84 -11.29 1.33 11.86
CA LEU A 84 -10.60 0.50 10.89
C LEU A 84 -9.14 0.26 11.33
N ARG A 85 -8.74 -1.01 11.40
CA ARG A 85 -7.37 -1.43 11.69
C ARG A 85 -6.90 -2.36 10.59
N LEU A 86 -5.73 -2.06 10.03
CA LEU A 86 -5.10 -2.84 8.97
C LEU A 86 -3.75 -3.35 9.47
N ARG A 87 -3.40 -4.58 9.07
CA ARG A 87 -2.05 -5.12 9.21
C ARG A 87 -1.50 -5.40 7.81
N GLY A 88 -0.28 -4.96 7.55
CA GLY A 88 0.35 -5.01 6.23
C GLY A 88 0.56 -3.62 5.62
N PRO A 89 0.76 -3.52 4.29
CA PRO A 89 0.62 -4.59 3.30
C PRO A 89 1.70 -5.68 3.43
N PHE A 90 1.38 -6.87 2.92
CA PHE A 90 2.33 -7.95 2.72
C PHE A 90 2.34 -8.28 1.24
N VAL A 91 3.53 -8.50 0.68
CA VAL A 91 3.65 -9.07 -0.67
C VAL A 91 3.23 -10.53 -0.57
N ALA A 92 2.34 -10.97 -1.46
CA ALA A 92 1.87 -12.34 -1.46
C ALA A 92 1.69 -12.84 -2.89
N ARG A 93 1.90 -14.13 -3.08
CA ARG A 93 1.57 -14.86 -4.31
C ARG A 93 0.40 -15.79 -4.01
N LYS A 94 -0.58 -15.80 -4.91
CA LYS A 94 -1.67 -16.76 -4.92
C LYS A 94 -1.27 -17.94 -5.82
N GLY A 95 -1.35 -19.16 -5.30
CA GLY A 95 -1.13 -20.40 -6.07
C GLY A 95 -2.38 -20.80 -6.84
N ASP A 96 -2.23 -21.77 -7.75
CA ASP A 96 -3.33 -22.30 -8.58
C ASP A 96 -4.40 -23.01 -7.73
N ASP A 97 -4.03 -23.46 -6.53
CA ASP A 97 -4.89 -24.10 -5.52
C ASP A 97 -5.52 -23.08 -4.55
N ASP A 98 -5.52 -21.79 -4.90
CA ASP A 98 -5.93 -20.67 -4.05
C ASP A 98 -5.09 -20.47 -2.76
N SER A 99 -3.96 -21.17 -2.61
CA SER A 99 -3.05 -20.98 -1.48
C SER A 99 -2.39 -19.60 -1.52
N LEU A 100 -2.20 -18.97 -0.36
CA LEU A 100 -1.53 -17.67 -0.25
C LEU A 100 -0.15 -17.82 0.41
N THR A 101 0.90 -17.61 -0.37
CA THR A 101 2.27 -17.52 0.14
C THR A 101 2.63 -16.06 0.37
N ARG A 102 3.06 -15.72 1.59
CA ARG A 102 3.46 -14.35 1.97
C ARG A 102 4.97 -14.21 1.97
N TYR A 103 5.45 -13.11 1.43
CA TYR A 103 6.85 -12.74 1.42
C TYR A 103 7.10 -11.61 2.42
N PHE A 104 8.23 -11.72 3.10
CA PHE A 104 8.75 -10.69 4.00
C PHE A 104 10.10 -10.24 3.45
N PRO A 105 10.48 -8.97 3.65
CA PRO A 105 11.84 -8.56 3.35
C PRO A 105 12.79 -9.44 4.16
N MET A 106 13.88 -9.85 3.52
CA MET A 106 14.95 -10.54 4.22
C MET A 106 15.42 -9.65 5.38
N PRO A 107 15.55 -10.18 6.61
CA PRO A 107 16.10 -9.42 7.72
C PRO A 107 17.46 -8.84 7.34
N ALA A 108 17.72 -7.58 7.71
CA ALA A 108 18.90 -6.84 7.27
C ALA A 108 20.23 -7.41 7.81
N ASP A 109 20.16 -8.28 8.82
CA ASP A 109 21.26 -9.01 9.45
C ASP A 109 21.58 -10.35 8.77
N VAL A 110 20.79 -10.77 7.77
CA VAL A 110 21.13 -11.93 6.95
C VAL A 110 22.21 -11.55 5.93
N LEU A 111 23.33 -12.24 5.98
CA LEU A 111 24.45 -12.06 5.07
C LEU A 111 24.62 -13.30 4.19
N GLU A 112 24.87 -13.06 2.90
CA GLU A 112 25.32 -14.10 1.99
C GLU A 112 26.81 -14.35 2.21
N ILE A 113 27.17 -15.60 2.50
CA ILE A 113 28.56 -16.02 2.58
C ILE A 113 28.93 -16.56 1.21
N ALA A 114 29.86 -15.89 0.52
CA ALA A 114 30.37 -16.37 -0.76
C ALA A 114 31.17 -17.68 -0.56
N ASP A 115 30.90 -18.69 -1.39
CA ASP A 115 31.72 -19.90 -1.44
C ASP A 115 33.14 -19.56 -1.95
N GLU A 116 34.17 -20.18 -1.36
CA GLU A 116 35.59 -19.88 -1.64
C GLU A 116 36.00 -20.09 -3.11
N GLN A 117 35.19 -20.76 -3.93
CA GLN A 117 35.49 -21.02 -5.34
C GLN A 117 35.33 -19.81 -6.26
N GLU A 118 34.60 -18.75 -5.85
CA GLU A 118 34.37 -17.56 -6.69
C GLU A 118 35.48 -16.49 -6.60
N LYS A 119 36.43 -16.62 -5.67
CA LYS A 119 37.52 -15.64 -5.50
C LYS A 119 38.63 -15.71 -6.55
N SER A 120 38.58 -16.66 -7.50
CA SER A 120 39.64 -16.86 -8.50
C SER A 120 39.50 -16.05 -9.80
N HIS A 121 38.37 -15.37 -10.06
CA HIS A 121 38.08 -14.80 -11.39
C HIS A 121 37.92 -13.29 -11.48
N LYS A 122 38.36 -12.52 -10.48
CA LYS A 122 38.51 -11.05 -10.66
C LYS A 122 39.95 -10.70 -11.01
N THR A 123 40.31 -10.92 -12.27
CA THR A 123 41.47 -10.27 -12.88
C THR A 123 41.15 -8.79 -13.08
N TYR A 124 42.05 -7.95 -12.58
CA TYR A 124 42.06 -6.51 -12.76
C TYR A 124 42.00 -6.13 -14.25
N THR A 125 41.11 -5.21 -14.61
CA THR A 125 41.34 -4.23 -15.69
C THR A 125 40.56 -2.97 -15.38
#